data_AF-A0A5B0RT26-F1
#
_entry.id   AF-A0A5B0RT26-F1
#
_cell.length_a   1.000
_cell.length_b   1.000
_cell.length_c   1.000
_cell.angle_alpha   90.00
_cell.angle_beta   90.00
_cell.angle_gamma   90.00
#
_symmetry.space_group_name_H-M   'P 1'
#
loop_
_entity.id
_entity.type
_entity.pdbx_description
1 polymer ?
#
loop_
_entity_poly.entity_id
_entity_poly.type
_entity_poly.pdbx_seq_one_letter_code
_entity_poly.pdbx_strand_id
1 'polypeptide(L)'
;MANPIASAGGGLAFVAAILFIFVGIANFTLDQVVPRHIRFVELTTEGLGALLSNSGAQARSVYGDPNAPDNQRRIGDGLRVFYTWGLWNRCAGYTGRSDPQYCTENAWAYKFEPTAAILEDVPNGLRSRATNLFNDQYNTDNYFGVWSRIGFYFLFIAACLVALILLFSLIQARGPGRLGSLNLSVISLLAFISNTIGTVIWTAIAGILKHQLSRDTIGMSASYGNAIWLLWAIDGLLLFASFGYLGGCIRGRRSQVV
;
A
#
# COMPACT_ATOMS: atom_id res chain seq x y z
N MET A 1 41.01 4.46 -0.04
CA MET A 1 40.34 4.12 -1.32
C MET A 1 38.97 3.55 -1.00
N ALA A 2 37.88 4.19 -1.46
CA ALA A 2 36.53 3.71 -1.24
C ALA A 2 36.33 2.35 -1.95
N ASN A 3 35.72 1.37 -1.29
CA ASN A 3 35.46 0.06 -1.88
C ASN A 3 34.25 0.20 -2.83
N PRO A 4 34.42 0.07 -4.16
CA PRO A 4 33.37 0.37 -5.15
C PRO A 4 32.12 -0.51 -4.98
N ILE A 5 32.29 -1.70 -4.39
CA ILE A 5 31.20 -2.65 -4.15
C ILE A 5 30.33 -2.20 -2.96
N ALA A 6 30.96 -1.65 -1.91
CA ALA A 6 30.24 -1.12 -0.75
C ALA A 6 29.48 0.17 -1.11
N SER A 7 30.05 1.03 -1.97
CA SER A 7 29.36 2.23 -2.46
C SER A 7 28.17 1.91 -3.36
N ALA A 8 28.24 0.82 -4.14
CA ALA A 8 27.09 0.35 -4.93
C ALA A 8 25.93 -0.10 -4.03
N GLY A 9 26.22 -0.82 -2.92
CA GLY A 9 25.22 -1.15 -1.91
C GLY A 9 24.57 0.08 -1.25
N GLY A 10 25.38 1.10 -0.94
CA GLY A 10 24.92 2.42 -0.48
C GLY A 10 23.96 3.11 -1.46
N GLY A 11 24.31 3.12 -2.75
CA GLY A 11 23.47 3.70 -3.80
C GLY A 11 22.12 2.99 -3.94
N LEU A 12 22.10 1.66 -3.91
CA LEU A 12 20.86 0.88 -3.97
C LEU A 12 19.95 1.12 -2.75
N ALA A 13 20.54 1.19 -1.55
CA ALA A 13 19.80 1.52 -0.33
C ALA A 13 19.22 2.95 -0.37
N PHE A 14 19.93 3.89 -0.99
CA PHE A 14 19.44 5.26 -1.20
C PHE A 14 18.24 5.30 -2.15
N VAL A 15 18.28 4.57 -3.26
CA VAL A 15 17.12 4.46 -4.17
C VAL A 15 15.95 3.79 -3.45
N ALA A 16 16.18 2.72 -2.68
CA ALA A 16 15.14 2.06 -1.89
C ALA A 16 14.47 3.01 -0.89
N ALA A 17 15.25 3.88 -0.23
CA ALA A 17 14.72 4.89 0.69
C ALA A 17 13.81 5.90 -0.02
N ILE A 18 14.20 6.37 -1.22
CA ILE A 18 13.38 7.28 -2.03
C ILE A 18 12.04 6.60 -2.39
N LEU A 19 12.07 5.33 -2.79
CA LEU A 19 10.85 4.60 -3.11
C LEU A 19 9.94 4.42 -1.87
N PHE A 20 10.51 4.14 -0.69
CA PHE A 20 9.75 4.11 0.57
C PHE A 20 9.09 5.45 0.88
N ILE A 21 9.78 6.57 0.61
CA ILE A 21 9.21 7.91 0.78
C ILE A 21 8.02 8.09 -0.17
N PHE A 22 8.12 7.67 -1.43
CA PHE A 22 6.97 7.75 -2.36
C PHE A 22 5.80 6.87 -1.92
N VAL A 23 6.04 5.63 -1.48
CA VAL A 23 4.99 4.74 -0.95
C VAL A 23 4.38 5.29 0.35
N GLY A 24 5.18 5.94 1.18
CA GLY A 24 4.76 6.53 2.45
C GLY A 24 3.99 7.84 2.28
N ILE A 25 4.42 8.72 1.36
CA ILE A 25 3.80 10.04 1.08
C ILE A 25 2.58 9.90 0.17
N ALA A 26 2.57 8.87 -0.68
CA ALA A 26 1.32 8.42 -1.26
C ALA A 26 0.30 8.32 -0.14
N ASN A 27 -0.87 8.94 -0.34
CA ASN A 27 -2.02 8.91 0.58
C ASN A 27 -2.15 10.05 1.61
N PHE A 28 -1.37 11.14 1.61
CA PHE A 28 -1.61 12.20 2.62
C PHE A 28 -2.72 13.21 2.31
N THR A 29 -3.01 13.53 1.04
CA THR A 29 -3.99 14.58 0.69
C THR A 29 -4.67 14.36 -0.66
N LEU A 30 -5.85 14.97 -0.82
CA LEU A 30 -6.63 15.02 -2.06
C LEU A 30 -5.91 15.84 -3.14
N ASP A 31 -5.21 16.92 -2.82
CA ASP A 31 -4.75 17.94 -3.80
C ASP A 31 -3.42 17.64 -4.51
N GLN A 32 -2.77 16.50 -4.25
CA GLN A 32 -1.45 16.24 -4.84
C GLN A 32 -1.55 15.45 -6.16
N VAL A 33 -1.05 16.00 -7.27
CA VAL A 33 -1.14 15.41 -8.62
C VAL A 33 -0.39 14.08 -8.77
N VAL A 34 0.77 13.93 -8.12
CA VAL A 34 1.69 12.78 -8.29
C VAL A 34 1.35 11.56 -7.42
N PRO A 35 0.99 11.69 -6.13
CA PRO A 35 0.75 10.55 -5.25
C PRO A 35 -0.63 9.89 -5.42
N ARG A 36 -1.53 10.47 -6.22
CA ARG A 36 -2.90 9.96 -6.44
C ARG A 36 -2.93 8.54 -7.02
N HIS A 37 -1.92 8.15 -7.78
CA HIS A 37 -1.82 6.85 -8.46
C HIS A 37 -1.09 5.75 -7.67
N ILE A 38 -0.54 6.07 -6.49
CA ILE A 38 0.22 5.10 -5.68
C ILE A 38 -0.72 4.55 -4.61
N ARG A 39 -1.54 3.59 -5.00
CA ARG A 39 -2.51 2.89 -4.13
C ARG A 39 -2.13 1.42 -4.02
N PHE A 40 -2.57 0.78 -2.94
CA PHE A 40 -2.33 -0.65 -2.71
C PHE A 40 -3.38 -1.51 -3.42
N VAL A 41 -4.64 -1.15 -3.21
CA VAL A 41 -5.79 -1.87 -3.75
C VAL A 41 -6.74 -0.88 -4.38
N GLU A 42 -7.28 -1.25 -5.52
CA GLU A 42 -8.30 -0.50 -6.25
C GLU A 42 -9.49 -1.41 -6.47
N LEU A 43 -10.68 -0.90 -6.19
CA LEU A 43 -11.94 -1.62 -6.34
C LEU A 43 -12.91 -0.77 -7.14
N THR A 44 -13.61 -1.39 -8.08
CA THR A 44 -14.70 -0.77 -8.83
C THR A 44 -16.01 -1.45 -8.49
N THR A 45 -17.08 -0.67 -8.39
CA THR A 45 -18.42 -1.17 -8.06
C THR A 45 -19.41 -1.02 -9.21
N GLU A 46 -18.94 -0.72 -10.42
CA GLU A 46 -19.77 -0.37 -11.58
C GLU A 46 -20.96 -1.34 -11.79
N GLY A 47 -20.74 -2.65 -11.70
CA GLY A 47 -21.79 -3.65 -11.85
C GLY A 47 -22.62 -3.91 -10.58
N LEU A 48 -22.12 -3.58 -9.38
CA LEU A 48 -22.88 -3.65 -8.13
C LEU A 48 -24.07 -2.69 -8.17
N GLY A 49 -23.84 -1.45 -8.64
CA GLY A 49 -24.90 -0.46 -8.76
C GLY A 49 -26.07 -0.91 -9.64
N ALA A 50 -25.80 -1.66 -10.71
CA ALA A 50 -26.82 -2.21 -11.60
C ALA A 50 -27.68 -3.31 -10.92
N LEU A 51 -27.07 -4.13 -10.06
CA LEU A 51 -27.79 -5.16 -9.29
C LEU A 51 -28.66 -4.56 -8.20
N LEU A 52 -28.20 -3.48 -7.56
CA LEU A 52 -28.97 -2.75 -6.57
C LEU A 52 -30.11 -1.94 -7.21
N SER A 53 -29.92 -1.35 -8.40
CA SER A 53 -30.93 -0.52 -9.07
C SER A 53 -32.11 -1.33 -9.63
N ASN A 54 -31.90 -2.59 -10.03
CA ASN A 54 -32.94 -3.45 -10.62
C ASN A 54 -34.02 -3.94 -9.62
N SER A 55 -34.00 -3.48 -8.37
CA SER A 55 -34.85 -4.00 -7.30
C SER A 55 -36.14 -3.23 -7.00
N GLY A 56 -36.58 -2.34 -7.90
CA GLY A 56 -37.98 -1.93 -7.99
C GLY A 56 -38.49 -0.83 -7.05
N ALA A 57 -37.68 -0.26 -6.14
CA ALA A 57 -38.17 0.80 -5.24
C ALA A 57 -37.56 2.19 -5.45
N GLN A 58 -36.27 2.34 -5.78
CA GLN A 58 -35.65 3.65 -6.05
C GLN A 58 -34.45 3.48 -7.00
N ALA A 59 -34.73 3.34 -8.30
CA ALA A 59 -33.71 3.29 -9.35
C ALA A 59 -33.05 4.67 -9.63
N ARG A 60 -33.39 5.72 -8.86
CA ARG A 60 -32.77 7.04 -8.93
C ARG A 60 -31.72 7.16 -7.82
N SER A 61 -30.46 7.04 -8.24
CA SER A 61 -29.21 7.32 -7.51
C SER A 61 -28.77 6.30 -6.44
N VAL A 62 -28.57 5.03 -6.83
CA VAL A 62 -27.72 4.11 -6.03
C VAL A 62 -26.32 4.72 -5.87
N TYR A 63 -25.83 5.36 -6.93
CA TYR A 63 -24.65 6.20 -6.90
C TYR A 63 -24.99 7.62 -6.46
N GLY A 64 -24.12 8.23 -5.65
CA GLY A 64 -24.25 9.64 -5.25
C GLY A 64 -24.02 10.61 -6.42
N ASP A 65 -24.35 11.88 -6.21
CA ASP A 65 -24.22 12.92 -7.24
C ASP A 65 -22.73 13.27 -7.52
N PRO A 66 -22.22 13.02 -8.74
CA PRO A 66 -20.84 13.35 -9.11
C PRO A 66 -20.55 14.85 -9.12
N ASN A 67 -21.59 15.72 -9.18
CA ASN A 67 -21.44 17.18 -9.24
C ASN A 67 -21.70 17.87 -7.88
N ALA A 68 -22.04 17.13 -6.83
CA ALA A 68 -22.22 17.71 -5.50
C ALA A 68 -20.91 18.36 -5.02
N PRO A 69 -20.95 19.56 -4.41
CA PRO A 69 -19.74 20.21 -3.91
C PRO A 69 -19.11 19.40 -2.76
N ASP A 70 -17.77 19.41 -2.67
CA ASP A 70 -17.00 18.53 -1.76
C ASP A 70 -17.42 18.64 -0.29
N ASN A 71 -17.89 19.82 0.14
CA ASN A 71 -18.35 20.09 1.50
C ASN A 71 -19.71 19.46 1.85
N GLN A 72 -20.47 18.99 0.85
CA GLN A 72 -21.75 18.32 1.02
C GLN A 72 -21.64 16.80 0.94
N ARG A 73 -20.53 16.26 0.42
CA ARG A 73 -20.34 14.81 0.26
C ARG A 73 -20.06 14.16 1.62
N ARG A 74 -21.06 13.46 2.14
CA ARG A 74 -21.01 12.69 3.38
C ARG A 74 -21.07 11.20 3.10
N ILE A 75 -20.67 10.44 4.11
CA ILE A 75 -20.88 9.01 4.16
C ILE A 75 -22.39 8.74 4.13
N GLY A 76 -22.83 7.86 3.23
CA GLY A 76 -24.24 7.51 3.03
C GLY A 76 -24.97 8.30 1.94
N ASP A 77 -24.29 9.21 1.22
CA ASP A 77 -24.87 9.97 0.10
C ASP A 77 -24.96 9.17 -1.21
N GLY A 78 -24.59 7.89 -1.19
CA GLY A 78 -24.67 6.98 -2.32
C GLY A 78 -23.35 6.27 -2.60
N LEU A 79 -23.46 5.08 -3.18
CA LEU A 79 -22.36 4.20 -3.55
C LEU A 79 -21.39 4.95 -4.48
N ARG A 80 -20.08 4.79 -4.34
CA ARG A 80 -19.07 5.41 -5.21
C ARG A 80 -18.59 4.44 -6.28
N VAL A 81 -18.19 4.92 -7.44
CA VAL A 81 -17.82 4.07 -8.59
C VAL A 81 -16.50 3.34 -8.37
N PHE A 82 -15.55 4.01 -7.71
CA PHE A 82 -14.26 3.44 -7.36
C PHE A 82 -13.90 3.70 -5.91
N TYR A 83 -13.18 2.75 -5.33
CA TYR A 83 -12.57 2.82 -4.02
C TYR A 83 -11.09 2.46 -4.15
N THR A 84 -10.25 3.22 -3.46
CA THR A 84 -8.81 3.02 -3.44
C THR A 84 -8.32 3.07 -2.02
N TRP A 85 -7.41 2.17 -1.67
CA TRP A 85 -6.83 2.11 -0.34
C TRP A 85 -5.36 2.43 -0.36
N GLY A 86 -5.01 3.29 0.57
CA GLY A 86 -3.65 3.67 0.92
C GLY A 86 -3.19 3.03 2.21
N LEU A 87 -1.97 3.40 2.60
CA LEU A 87 -1.39 2.99 3.87
C LEU A 87 -2.03 3.72 5.08
N TRP A 88 -2.52 4.94 4.85
CA TRP A 88 -2.99 5.87 5.89
C TRP A 88 -4.48 6.21 5.80
N ASN A 89 -5.08 6.08 4.61
CA ASN A 89 -6.47 6.43 4.37
C ASN A 89 -7.06 5.60 3.22
N ARG A 90 -8.38 5.78 3.02
CA ARG A 90 -9.07 5.35 1.81
C ARG A 90 -9.62 6.55 1.07
N CYS A 91 -9.72 6.42 -0.25
CA CYS A 91 -10.28 7.45 -1.11
C CYS A 91 -11.21 6.84 -2.16
N ALA A 92 -12.24 7.56 -2.55
CA ALA A 92 -13.28 7.08 -3.45
C ALA A 92 -13.87 8.22 -4.30
N GLY A 93 -14.55 7.89 -5.40
CA GLY A 93 -15.15 8.90 -6.27
C GLY A 93 -16.01 8.34 -7.40
N TYR A 94 -16.47 9.23 -8.29
CA TYR A 94 -17.48 8.95 -9.32
C TYR A 94 -16.99 9.09 -10.77
N THR A 95 -16.06 10.00 -11.06
CA THR A 95 -15.74 10.44 -12.44
C THR A 95 -14.42 9.89 -12.99
N GLY A 96 -13.48 9.50 -12.13
CA GLY A 96 -12.25 8.85 -12.57
C GLY A 96 -11.21 8.67 -11.47
N ARG A 97 -10.34 7.66 -11.64
CA ARG A 97 -9.33 7.24 -10.65
C ARG A 97 -8.28 8.32 -10.35
N SER A 98 -8.11 9.28 -11.25
CA SER A 98 -7.21 10.44 -11.11
C SER A 98 -7.78 11.57 -10.25
N ASP A 99 -9.07 11.53 -9.92
CA ASP A 99 -9.73 12.57 -9.13
C ASP A 99 -10.62 11.96 -8.03
N PRO A 100 -10.01 11.47 -6.93
CA PRO A 100 -10.77 11.02 -5.79
C PRO A 100 -11.52 12.21 -5.20
N GLN A 101 -12.83 12.03 -5.04
CA GLN A 101 -13.78 13.06 -4.63
C GLN A 101 -14.09 13.04 -3.13
N TYR A 102 -13.65 11.98 -2.46
CA TYR A 102 -13.75 11.80 -1.02
C TYR A 102 -12.54 10.99 -0.53
N CYS A 103 -11.91 11.45 0.56
CA CYS A 103 -10.91 10.68 1.29
C CYS A 103 -11.24 10.73 2.78
N THR A 104 -11.01 9.62 3.49
CA THR A 104 -11.11 9.61 4.95
C THR A 104 -9.95 10.36 5.58
N GLU A 105 -10.14 10.79 6.83
CA GLU A 105 -9.02 11.29 7.64
C GLU A 105 -7.89 10.26 7.72
N ASN A 106 -6.66 10.76 7.80
CA ASN A 106 -5.48 9.93 7.89
C ASN A 106 -5.42 9.29 9.28
N ALA A 107 -5.30 7.96 9.33
CA ALA A 107 -5.13 7.23 10.57
C ALA A 107 -3.88 6.35 10.53
N TRP A 108 -3.25 6.19 11.70
CA TRP A 108 -2.11 5.29 11.85
C TRP A 108 -2.55 3.84 11.67
N ALA A 109 -1.84 3.08 10.83
CA ALA A 109 -2.14 1.69 10.51
C ALA A 109 -3.62 1.49 10.13
N TYR A 110 -4.04 2.23 9.10
CA TYR A 110 -5.41 2.23 8.59
C TYR A 110 -5.83 0.81 8.21
N LYS A 111 -7.00 0.39 8.71
CA LYS A 111 -7.50 -0.96 8.48
C LYS A 111 -8.08 -1.08 7.07
N PHE A 112 -7.71 -2.14 6.38
CA PHE A 112 -8.32 -2.50 5.10
C PHE A 112 -9.63 -3.25 5.33
N GLU A 113 -10.74 -2.53 5.31
CA GLU A 113 -12.10 -3.06 5.52
C GLU A 113 -13.00 -2.66 4.32
N PRO A 114 -12.91 -3.38 3.19
CA PRO A 114 -13.60 -3.00 1.96
C PRO A 114 -15.12 -3.11 2.06
N THR A 115 -15.64 -4.14 2.73
CA THR A 115 -17.09 -4.40 2.79
C THR A 115 -17.79 -3.35 3.68
N ALA A 116 -17.21 -3.04 4.84
CA ALA A 116 -17.69 -2.00 5.74
C ALA A 116 -17.68 -0.61 5.06
N ALA A 117 -16.63 -0.28 4.31
CA ALA A 117 -16.53 0.99 3.60
C ALA A 117 -17.62 1.16 2.54
N ILE A 118 -17.93 0.10 1.81
CA ILE A 118 -19.01 0.10 0.81
C ILE A 118 -20.37 0.20 1.50
N LEU A 119 -20.61 -0.59 2.55
CA LEU A 119 -21.87 -0.57 3.31
C LEU A 119 -22.15 0.77 3.98
N GLU A 120 -21.12 1.54 4.31
CA GLU A 120 -21.23 2.90 4.85
C GLU A 120 -21.79 3.89 3.81
N ASP A 121 -21.41 3.72 2.55
CA ASP A 121 -21.81 4.61 1.45
C ASP A 121 -23.15 4.22 0.80
N VAL A 122 -23.63 2.99 1.03
CA VAL A 122 -24.94 2.55 0.52
C VAL A 122 -26.08 3.34 1.18
N PRO A 123 -27.04 3.89 0.41
CA PRO A 123 -28.20 4.59 0.97
C PRO A 123 -28.99 3.72 1.95
N ASN A 124 -29.52 4.33 3.01
CA ASN A 124 -30.22 3.61 4.10
C ASN A 124 -31.32 2.65 3.64
N GLY A 125 -32.05 2.98 2.57
CA GLY A 125 -33.11 2.14 2.00
C GLY A 125 -32.61 0.85 1.31
N LEU A 126 -31.33 0.79 0.93
CA LEU A 126 -30.71 -0.34 0.23
C LEU A 126 -29.73 -1.12 1.11
N ARG A 127 -29.43 -0.61 2.31
CA ARG A 127 -28.42 -1.15 3.22
C ARG A 127 -28.71 -2.59 3.65
N SER A 128 -29.96 -2.91 4.00
CA SER A 128 -30.35 -4.29 4.37
C SER A 128 -30.11 -5.30 3.24
N ARG A 129 -30.35 -4.88 1.99
CA ARG A 129 -30.12 -5.74 0.81
C ARG A 129 -28.63 -5.89 0.50
N ALA A 130 -27.87 -4.80 0.61
CA ALA A 130 -26.42 -4.85 0.48
C ALA A 130 -25.82 -5.77 1.55
N THR A 131 -26.24 -5.66 2.81
CA THR A 131 -25.78 -6.57 3.89
C THR A 131 -26.06 -8.03 3.56
N ASN A 132 -27.24 -8.36 3.01
CA ASN A 132 -27.56 -9.73 2.61
C ASN A 132 -26.68 -10.25 1.46
N LEU A 133 -26.26 -9.39 0.52
CA LEU A 133 -25.32 -9.76 -0.54
C LEU A 133 -23.90 -10.02 0.00
N PHE A 134 -23.52 -9.39 1.12
CA PHE A 134 -22.19 -9.50 1.70
C PHE A 134 -22.07 -10.51 2.87
N ASN A 135 -23.19 -11.07 3.36
CA ASN A 135 -23.27 -11.70 4.68
C ASN A 135 -22.43 -12.98 4.85
N ASP A 136 -22.19 -13.76 3.79
CA ASP A 136 -21.48 -15.06 3.91
C ASP A 136 -20.13 -15.14 3.18
N GLN A 137 -19.92 -14.47 2.04
CA GLN A 137 -18.67 -14.59 1.27
C GLN A 137 -17.66 -13.44 1.49
N TYR A 138 -18.12 -12.29 1.98
CA TYR A 138 -17.32 -11.05 2.00
C TYR A 138 -17.09 -10.45 3.39
N ASN A 139 -17.58 -11.10 4.44
CA ASN A 139 -17.35 -10.71 5.83
C ASN A 139 -15.94 -11.11 6.31
N THR A 140 -14.93 -10.81 5.50
CA THR A 140 -13.51 -10.98 5.80
C THR A 140 -12.86 -9.67 6.27
N ASP A 141 -13.65 -8.62 6.50
CA ASP A 141 -13.16 -7.30 6.93
C ASP A 141 -12.30 -7.37 8.19
N ASN A 142 -12.67 -8.19 9.19
CA ASN A 142 -11.85 -8.35 10.39
C ASN A 142 -10.50 -8.99 10.06
N TYR A 143 -10.51 -10.05 9.24
CA TYR A 143 -9.28 -10.71 8.78
C TYR A 143 -8.39 -9.72 8.01
N PHE A 144 -8.94 -9.05 7.00
CA PHE A 144 -8.25 -8.07 6.18
C PHE A 144 -7.75 -6.87 6.99
N GLY A 145 -8.53 -6.36 7.93
CA GLY A 145 -8.18 -5.26 8.81
C GLY A 145 -7.03 -5.59 9.76
N VAL A 146 -6.99 -6.82 10.30
CA VAL A 146 -5.89 -7.29 11.16
C VAL A 146 -4.61 -7.47 10.34
N TRP A 147 -4.68 -8.18 9.20
CA TRP A 147 -3.49 -8.45 8.39
C TRP A 147 -2.92 -7.20 7.72
N SER A 148 -3.77 -6.29 7.23
CA SER A 148 -3.30 -5.00 6.68
C SER A 148 -2.55 -4.17 7.72
N ARG A 149 -3.03 -4.15 8.97
CA ARG A 149 -2.35 -3.50 10.09
C ARG A 149 -1.01 -4.16 10.43
N ILE A 150 -0.94 -5.49 10.45
CA ILE A 150 0.32 -6.21 10.65
C ILE A 150 1.31 -5.87 9.52
N GLY A 151 0.85 -5.94 8.26
CA GLY A 151 1.66 -5.58 7.09
C GLY A 151 2.17 -4.15 7.16
N PHE A 152 1.34 -3.20 7.60
CA PHE A 152 1.74 -1.82 7.84
C PHE A 152 2.93 -1.72 8.82
N TYR A 153 2.89 -2.42 9.96
CA TYR A 153 3.96 -2.34 10.95
C TYR A 153 5.28 -2.89 10.40
N PHE A 154 5.24 -3.99 9.64
CA PHE A 154 6.42 -4.53 8.98
C PHE A 154 7.01 -3.55 7.95
N LEU A 155 6.17 -2.93 7.10
CA LEU A 155 6.63 -1.90 6.16
C LEU A 155 7.22 -0.68 6.88
N PHE A 156 6.63 -0.26 7.99
CA PHE A 156 7.14 0.86 8.79
C PHE A 156 8.49 0.54 9.44
N ILE A 157 8.64 -0.64 10.03
CA ILE A 157 9.91 -1.11 10.60
C ILE A 157 10.99 -1.17 9.51
N ALA A 158 10.66 -1.70 8.33
CA ALA A 158 11.57 -1.73 7.20
C ALA A 158 12.02 -0.31 6.78
N ALA A 159 11.10 0.64 6.69
CA ALA A 159 11.41 2.04 6.39
C ALA A 159 12.37 2.66 7.43
N CYS A 160 12.14 2.41 8.73
CA CYS A 160 13.05 2.85 9.79
C CYS A 160 14.45 2.22 9.67
N LEU A 161 14.53 0.92 9.36
CA LEU A 161 15.80 0.23 9.16
C LEU A 161 16.55 0.79 7.95
N VAL A 162 15.86 1.09 6.85
CA VAL A 162 16.46 1.74 5.67
C VAL A 162 16.99 3.14 6.01
N ALA A 163 16.26 3.92 6.80
CA ALA A 163 16.75 5.22 7.27
C ALA A 163 18.04 5.07 8.11
N LEU A 164 18.10 4.07 8.99
CA LEU A 164 19.31 3.76 9.76
C LEU A 164 20.47 3.35 8.84
N ILE A 165 20.22 2.53 7.81
CA ILE A 165 21.25 2.14 6.82
C ILE A 165 21.84 3.37 6.17
N LEU A 166 21.02 4.36 5.79
CA LEU A 166 21.51 5.61 5.19
C LEU A 166 22.36 6.43 6.16
N LEU A 167 21.90 6.62 7.39
CA LEU A 167 22.66 7.35 8.41
C LEU A 167 24.02 6.68 8.66
N PHE A 168 24.05 5.37 8.86
CA PHE A 168 25.31 4.65 9.09
C PHE A 168 26.19 4.57 7.84
N SER A 169 25.62 4.55 6.64
CA SER A 169 26.36 4.60 5.37
C SER A 169 27.11 5.93 5.21
N LEU A 170 26.49 7.05 5.59
CA LEU A 170 27.12 8.37 5.55
C LEU A 170 28.28 8.49 6.55
N ILE A 171 28.13 7.91 7.75
CA ILE A 171 29.18 7.90 8.77
C ILE A 171 30.36 7.01 8.30
N GLN A 172 30.08 5.86 7.70
CA GLN A 172 31.11 4.96 7.16
C GLN A 172 31.89 5.53 5.98
N ALA A 173 31.26 6.37 5.15
CA ALA A 173 31.95 7.02 4.04
C ALA A 173 33.14 7.90 4.50
N ARG A 174 33.18 8.30 5.79
CA ARG A 174 34.24 9.15 6.37
C ARG A 174 35.20 8.44 7.33
N GLY A 175 35.04 7.14 7.61
CA GLY A 175 35.85 6.42 8.61
C GLY A 175 36.39 5.05 8.16
N PRO A 176 37.48 4.54 8.76
CA PRO A 176 38.12 3.26 8.38
C PRO A 176 37.41 2.01 8.96
N GLY A 177 36.08 1.96 8.92
CA GLY A 177 35.29 1.04 9.75
C GLY A 177 34.91 -0.30 9.10
N ARG A 178 35.80 -1.30 9.13
CA ARG A 178 35.50 -2.73 8.78
C ARG A 178 34.29 -3.31 9.52
N LEU A 179 34.08 -2.91 10.78
CA LEU A 179 32.96 -3.35 11.62
C LEU A 179 31.62 -2.75 11.17
N GLY A 180 31.66 -1.60 10.48
CA GLY A 180 30.47 -0.96 9.94
C GLY A 180 29.85 -1.78 8.81
N SER A 181 30.63 -2.31 7.87
CA SER A 181 30.08 -2.98 6.69
C SER A 181 29.34 -4.29 7.00
N LEU A 182 29.77 -5.02 8.03
CA LEU A 182 29.07 -6.24 8.47
C LEU A 182 27.72 -5.89 9.12
N ASN A 183 27.71 -4.90 10.01
CA ASN A 183 26.48 -4.45 10.67
C ASN A 183 25.46 -3.92 9.65
N LEU A 184 25.90 -3.18 8.63
CA LEU A 184 25.03 -2.72 7.54
C LEU A 184 24.46 -3.87 6.71
N SER A 185 25.25 -4.92 6.47
CA SER A 185 24.76 -6.11 5.77
C SER A 185 23.64 -6.80 6.54
N VAL A 186 23.78 -6.93 7.87
CA VAL A 186 22.75 -7.54 8.73
C VAL A 186 21.50 -6.67 8.79
N ILE A 187 21.66 -5.35 8.97
CA ILE A 187 20.52 -4.42 9.02
C ILE A 187 19.80 -4.38 7.66
N SER A 188 20.53 -4.41 6.54
CA SER A 188 19.96 -4.48 5.19
C SER A 188 19.18 -5.76 4.94
N LEU A 189 19.68 -6.89 5.44
CA LEU A 189 18.97 -8.17 5.35
C LEU A 189 17.71 -8.19 6.23
N LEU A 190 17.77 -7.60 7.42
CA LEU A 190 16.61 -7.45 8.29
C LEU A 190 15.55 -6.51 7.66
N ALA A 191 15.98 -5.41 7.05
CA ALA A 191 15.11 -4.48 6.32
C ALA A 191 14.43 -5.19 5.14
N PHE A 192 15.19 -5.99 4.37
CA PHE A 192 14.66 -6.82 3.29
C PHE A 192 13.58 -7.79 3.80
N ILE A 193 13.90 -8.63 4.80
CA ILE A 193 12.93 -9.59 5.36
C ILE A 193 11.68 -8.89 5.85
N SER A 194 11.85 -7.79 6.59
CA SER A 194 10.73 -7.01 7.14
C SER A 194 9.84 -6.44 6.02
N ASN A 195 10.44 -5.83 4.98
CA ASN A 195 9.69 -5.33 3.84
C ASN A 195 8.98 -6.47 3.09
N THR A 196 9.67 -7.57 2.83
CA THR A 196 9.11 -8.72 2.11
C THR A 196 7.87 -9.28 2.80
N ILE A 197 7.89 -9.40 4.13
CA ILE A 197 6.71 -9.84 4.91
C ILE A 197 5.55 -8.86 4.68
N GLY A 198 5.79 -7.55 4.78
CA GLY A 198 4.78 -6.53 4.51
C GLY A 198 4.23 -6.58 3.08
N THR A 199 5.12 -6.68 2.08
CA THR A 199 4.78 -6.79 0.66
C THR A 199 3.93 -8.02 0.37
N VAL A 200 4.31 -9.18 0.92
CA VAL A 200 3.59 -10.46 0.73
C VAL A 200 2.20 -10.38 1.34
N ILE A 201 2.06 -9.83 2.55
CA ILE A 201 0.74 -9.67 3.19
C ILE A 201 -0.18 -8.80 2.33
N TRP A 202 0.29 -7.63 1.87
CA TRP A 202 -0.51 -6.76 1.02
C TRP A 202 -0.86 -7.39 -0.34
N THR A 203 0.09 -8.11 -0.93
CA THR A 203 -0.13 -8.85 -2.19
C THR A 203 -1.16 -9.96 -2.00
N ALA A 204 -1.10 -10.70 -0.88
CA ALA A 204 -2.03 -11.77 -0.56
C ALA A 204 -3.45 -11.24 -0.32
N ILE A 205 -3.61 -10.17 0.46
CA ILE A 205 -4.92 -9.54 0.69
C ILE A 205 -5.54 -9.07 -0.63
N ALA A 206 -4.78 -8.36 -1.46
CA ALA A 206 -5.24 -7.89 -2.76
C ALA A 206 -5.60 -9.05 -3.70
N GLY A 207 -4.82 -10.14 -3.67
CA GLY A 207 -5.05 -11.34 -4.48
C GLY A 207 -6.28 -12.12 -4.05
N ILE A 208 -6.49 -12.31 -2.74
CA ILE A 208 -7.69 -12.95 -2.19
C ILE A 208 -8.92 -12.13 -2.59
N LEU A 209 -8.91 -10.82 -2.36
CA LEU A 209 -10.04 -9.95 -2.69
C LEU A 209 -10.37 -10.02 -4.19
N LYS A 210 -9.35 -9.89 -5.06
CA LYS A 210 -9.53 -10.02 -6.52
C LYS A 210 -10.08 -11.39 -6.92
N HIS A 211 -9.63 -12.46 -6.28
CA HIS A 211 -10.10 -13.81 -6.59
C HIS A 211 -11.56 -14.03 -6.17
N GLN A 212 -11.96 -13.53 -4.99
CA GLN A 212 -13.35 -13.60 -4.53
C GLN A 212 -14.27 -12.83 -5.48
N LEU A 213 -13.90 -11.60 -5.83
CA LEU A 213 -14.67 -10.73 -6.73
C LEU A 213 -14.79 -11.28 -8.15
N SER A 214 -13.74 -11.92 -8.67
CA SER A 214 -13.75 -12.48 -10.02
C SER A 214 -14.61 -13.73 -10.17
N ARG A 215 -14.88 -14.46 -9.07
CA ARG A 215 -15.74 -15.66 -9.10
C ARG A 215 -17.21 -15.33 -8.99
N ASP A 216 -17.54 -14.12 -8.58
CA ASP A 216 -18.89 -13.76 -8.22
C ASP A 216 -19.54 -12.84 -9.26
N THR A 217 -20.87 -12.85 -9.27
CA THR A 217 -21.70 -12.12 -10.24
C THR A 217 -22.09 -10.73 -9.77
N ILE A 218 -21.59 -10.28 -8.61
CA ILE A 218 -21.90 -8.98 -7.99
C ILE A 218 -21.39 -7.77 -8.78
N GLY A 219 -20.66 -7.98 -9.88
CA GLY A 219 -20.27 -6.92 -10.81
C GLY A 219 -19.25 -5.94 -10.25
N MET A 220 -18.55 -6.32 -9.18
CA MET A 220 -17.42 -5.57 -8.63
C MET A 220 -16.11 -6.16 -9.14
N SER A 221 -15.08 -5.34 -9.29
CA SER A 221 -13.74 -5.83 -9.66
C SER A 221 -12.67 -5.20 -8.78
N ALA A 222 -11.64 -5.98 -8.43
CA ALA A 222 -10.47 -5.45 -7.74
C ALA A 222 -9.20 -5.59 -8.59
N SER A 223 -8.34 -4.59 -8.50
CA SER A 223 -7.03 -4.54 -9.15
C SER A 223 -5.93 -4.28 -8.13
N TYR A 224 -4.75 -4.81 -8.41
CA TYR A 224 -3.52 -4.44 -7.73
C TYR A 224 -3.21 -2.98 -8.07
N GLY A 225 -2.89 -2.18 -7.06
CA GLY A 225 -2.41 -0.82 -7.27
C GLY A 225 -0.89 -0.77 -7.41
N ASN A 226 -0.39 0.37 -7.89
CA ASN A 226 1.03 0.56 -8.20
C ASN A 226 1.95 0.48 -6.97
N ALA A 227 1.42 0.73 -5.76
CA ALA A 227 2.23 0.69 -4.53
C ALA A 227 2.81 -0.71 -4.28
N ILE A 228 2.08 -1.77 -4.62
CA ILE A 228 2.54 -3.17 -4.43
C ILE A 228 3.77 -3.44 -5.33
N TRP A 229 3.75 -2.97 -6.57
CA TRP A 229 4.89 -3.12 -7.48
C TRP A 229 6.11 -2.35 -7.02
N LEU A 230 5.92 -1.16 -6.44
CA LEU A 230 7.01 -0.40 -5.82
C LEU A 230 7.60 -1.12 -4.61
N LEU A 231 6.78 -1.77 -3.78
CA LEU A 231 7.26 -2.57 -2.66
C LEU A 231 8.10 -3.77 -3.11
N TRP A 232 7.69 -4.47 -4.18
CA TRP A 232 8.50 -5.52 -4.78
C TRP A 232 9.81 -4.99 -5.38
N ALA A 233 9.80 -3.79 -5.98
CA ALA A 233 11.02 -3.15 -6.46
C ALA A 233 11.98 -2.82 -5.30
N ILE A 234 11.45 -2.33 -4.17
CA ILE A 234 12.20 -2.09 -2.93
C ILE A 234 12.81 -3.41 -2.42
N ASP A 235 12.06 -4.51 -2.41
CA ASP A 235 12.59 -5.83 -2.02
C ASP A 235 13.81 -6.22 -2.86
N GLY A 236 13.72 -6.06 -4.19
CA GLY A 236 14.86 -6.31 -5.08
C GLY A 236 16.08 -5.44 -4.74
N LEU A 237 15.87 -4.13 -4.56
CA LEU A 237 16.95 -3.20 -4.23
C LEU A 237 17.62 -3.53 -2.88
N LEU A 238 16.84 -3.84 -1.85
CA LEU A 238 17.37 -4.20 -0.53
C LEU A 238 18.11 -5.53 -0.54
N LEU A 239 17.64 -6.50 -1.31
CA LEU A 239 18.33 -7.78 -1.49
C LEU A 239 19.71 -7.56 -2.13
N PHE A 240 19.77 -6.84 -3.26
CA PHE A 240 21.04 -6.56 -3.92
C PHE A 240 21.95 -5.65 -3.09
N ALA A 241 21.39 -4.69 -2.34
CA ALA A 241 22.15 -3.87 -1.40
C ALA A 241 22.82 -4.73 -0.32
N SER A 242 22.11 -5.73 0.23
CA SER A 242 22.65 -6.63 1.25
C SER A 242 23.88 -7.41 0.75
N PHE A 243 23.83 -7.93 -0.49
CA PHE A 243 24.98 -8.58 -1.13
C PHE A 243 26.12 -7.59 -1.41
N GLY A 244 25.80 -6.35 -1.81
CA GLY A 244 26.79 -5.29 -2.00
C GLY A 244 27.58 -5.00 -0.71
N TYR A 245 26.90 -4.85 0.43
CA TYR A 245 27.56 -4.65 1.72
C TYR A 245 28.39 -5.87 2.15
N LEU A 246 27.89 -7.08 1.93
CA LEU A 246 28.62 -8.32 2.23
C LEU A 246 29.90 -8.44 1.39
N GLY A 247 29.83 -8.20 0.08
CA GLY A 247 30.98 -8.19 -0.82
C GLY A 247 32.00 -7.10 -0.44
N GLY A 248 31.51 -5.94 -0.01
CA GLY A 248 32.32 -4.87 0.57
C GLY A 248 33.14 -5.32 1.79
N CYS A 249 32.49 -6.04 2.71
CA CYS A 249 33.13 -6.59 3.91
C CYS A 249 34.21 -7.63 3.58
N ILE A 250 33.92 -8.57 2.66
CA ILE A 250 34.85 -9.64 2.27
C ILE A 250 36.09 -9.07 1.56
N ARG A 251 35.92 -8.11 0.65
CA ARG A 251 37.06 -7.49 -0.06
C ARG A 251 37.91 -6.61 0.85
N GLY A 252 37.29 -5.90 1.81
CA GLY A 252 38.00 -5.18 2.87
C GLY A 252 38.83 -6.11 3.78
N ARG A 253 38.41 -7.38 3.95
CA ARG A 253 39.18 -8.40 4.68
C ARG A 253 40.42 -8.86 3.90
N ARG A 254 40.33 -9.06 2.58
CA ARG A 254 41.48 -9.53 1.77
C ARG A 254 42.59 -8.49 1.60
N SER A 255 42.27 -7.20 1.56
CA SER A 255 43.25 -6.11 1.38
C SER A 255 44.17 -5.85 2.58
N GLN A 256 43.96 -6.51 3.72
CA GLN A 256 44.74 -6.33 4.96
C GLN A 256 45.57 -7.57 5.31
N VAL A 257 45.49 -8.64 4.50
CA VAL A 257 46.23 -9.90 4.67
C VAL A 257 47.36 -10.03 3.63
N VAL A 258 47.55 -8.98 2.82
CA VAL A 258 48.67 -8.78 1.89
C VAL A 258 49.34 -7.47 2.27
#